data_AF-A0A2V4TWR4-F1
#
_entry.id   AF-A0A2V4TWR4-F1
#
_cell.length_a   1.000
_cell.length_b   1.000
_cell.length_c   1.000
_cell.angle_alpha   90.00
_cell.angle_beta   90.00
_cell.angle_gamma   90.00
#
_symmetry.space_group_name_H-M   'P 1'
#
loop_
_entity.id
_entity.type
_entity.pdbx_description
1 polymer ?
#
loop_
_entity_poly.entity_id
_entity_poly.type
_entity_poly.pdbx_seq_one_letter_code
_entity_poly.pdbx_strand_id
1 'polypeptide(L)'
;MESGNVSAIISAASGISGVLLGNSFVAVKEWIVSRSRRRKDAVYLAIIVVSHLERVANRCFYVALDDGTARGEPAGKDGEYVATTTPPEFKPLDMDVEWKVLPQDLMYAILRLPDEQAQIDSRLWGIDEYDDDYPDHTEYFWVRQREYADLALRVSDLARRLRAYARLPPIVAPKPGEWHRDQELRDIIKRIDDQRDAYERRVAANPAIVLTTQ
;
A
#
# COMPACT_ATOMS: atom_id res chain seq x y z
N MET A 1 -10.68 -73.03 -19.77
CA MET A 1 -11.03 -71.71 -19.18
C MET A 1 -12.49 -71.45 -19.53
N GLU A 2 -13.37 -71.50 -18.54
CA GLU A 2 -14.82 -71.33 -18.69
C GLU A 2 -15.13 -69.91 -19.19
N SER A 3 -15.91 -69.82 -20.27
CA SER A 3 -16.36 -68.57 -20.90
C SER A 3 -17.10 -67.63 -19.94
N GLY A 4 -17.72 -68.16 -18.88
CA GLY A 4 -18.40 -67.39 -17.84
C GLY A 4 -17.48 -66.46 -17.04
N ASN A 5 -16.24 -66.89 -16.75
CA ASN A 5 -15.30 -66.10 -15.96
C ASN A 5 -14.75 -64.90 -16.75
N VAL A 6 -14.60 -65.05 -18.07
CA VAL A 6 -14.11 -63.97 -18.95
C VAL A 6 -15.13 -62.83 -19.02
N SER A 7 -16.41 -63.15 -19.18
CA SER A 7 -17.49 -62.15 -19.21
C SER A 7 -17.62 -61.39 -17.89
N ALA A 8 -17.50 -62.09 -16.75
CA ALA A 8 -17.56 -61.47 -15.43
C ALA A 8 -16.41 -60.48 -15.20
N ILE A 9 -15.19 -60.85 -15.61
CA ILE A 9 -14.00 -59.98 -15.50
C ILE A 9 -14.14 -58.73 -16.39
N ILE A 10 -14.62 -58.89 -17.63
CA ILE A 10 -14.82 -57.76 -18.55
C ILE A 10 -15.88 -56.79 -18.00
N SER A 11 -16.98 -57.30 -17.45
CA SER A 11 -18.04 -56.48 -16.84
C SER A 11 -17.56 -55.74 -15.59
N ALA A 12 -16.79 -56.42 -14.72
CA ALA A 12 -16.21 -55.79 -13.53
C ALA A 12 -15.19 -54.69 -13.92
N ALA A 13 -14.31 -54.97 -14.89
CA ALA A 13 -13.33 -54.02 -15.38
C ALA A 13 -13.97 -52.80 -16.04
N SER A 14 -15.03 -52.99 -16.84
CA SER A 14 -15.74 -51.89 -17.49
C SER A 14 -16.50 -51.02 -16.49
N GLY A 15 -17.13 -51.62 -15.47
CA GLY A 15 -17.79 -50.90 -14.38
C GLY A 15 -16.82 -50.03 -13.57
N ILE A 16 -15.68 -50.59 -13.15
CA ILE A 16 -14.65 -49.84 -12.41
C ILE A 16 -14.06 -48.72 -13.28
N SER A 17 -13.78 -49.00 -14.54
CA SER A 17 -13.24 -48.00 -15.47
C SER A 17 -14.21 -46.84 -15.68
N GLY A 18 -15.52 -47.12 -15.81
CA GLY A 18 -16.55 -46.10 -15.91
C GLY A 18 -16.61 -45.18 -14.69
N VAL A 19 -16.53 -45.74 -13.48
CA VAL A 19 -16.54 -44.96 -12.22
C VAL A 19 -15.29 -44.09 -12.11
N LEU A 20 -14.10 -44.64 -12.39
CA LEU A 20 -12.84 -43.89 -12.33
C LEU A 20 -12.80 -42.74 -13.33
N LEU A 21 -13.23 -42.98 -14.58
CA LEU A 21 -13.30 -41.96 -15.61
C LEU A 21 -14.34 -40.87 -15.27
N GLY A 22 -15.52 -41.27 -14.79
CA GLY A 22 -16.56 -40.33 -14.36
C GLY A 22 -16.09 -39.41 -13.23
N ASN A 23 -15.48 -39.98 -12.19
CA ASN A 23 -14.97 -39.21 -11.06
C ASN A 23 -13.80 -38.28 -11.45
N SER A 24 -12.92 -38.76 -12.34
CA SER A 24 -11.81 -37.95 -12.86
C SER A 24 -12.31 -36.75 -13.67
N PHE A 25 -13.34 -36.95 -14.51
CA PHE A 25 -13.95 -35.86 -15.28
C PHE A 25 -14.57 -34.79 -14.38
N VAL A 26 -15.26 -35.19 -13.30
CA VAL A 26 -15.82 -34.26 -12.30
C VAL A 26 -14.70 -33.45 -11.63
N ALA A 27 -13.65 -34.12 -11.15
CA ALA A 27 -12.52 -33.45 -10.49
C ALA A 27 -11.83 -32.43 -11.42
N VAL A 28 -11.63 -32.79 -12.69
CA VAL A 28 -11.05 -31.89 -13.69
C VAL A 28 -11.98 -30.69 -13.95
N LYS A 29 -13.27 -30.92 -14.14
CA LYS A 29 -14.26 -29.85 -14.35
C LYS A 29 -14.31 -28.89 -13.16
N GLU A 30 -14.36 -29.42 -11.94
CA GLU A 30 -14.37 -28.62 -10.71
C GLU A 30 -13.08 -27.80 -10.56
N TRP A 31 -11.93 -28.40 -10.89
CA TRP A 31 -10.65 -27.69 -10.90
C TRP A 31 -10.64 -26.53 -11.91
N ILE A 32 -11.14 -26.73 -13.14
CA ILE A 32 -11.23 -25.68 -14.16
C ILE A 32 -12.19 -24.57 -13.71
N VAL A 33 -13.38 -24.92 -13.21
CA VAL A 33 -14.40 -23.96 -12.78
C VAL A 33 -13.92 -23.15 -11.58
N SER A 34 -13.35 -23.81 -10.57
CA SER A 34 -12.80 -23.13 -9.40
C SER A 34 -11.63 -22.22 -9.76
N ARG A 35 -10.75 -22.65 -10.67
CA ARG A 35 -9.64 -21.82 -11.17
C ARG A 35 -10.13 -20.59 -11.93
N SER A 36 -11.15 -20.76 -12.77
CA SER A 36 -11.78 -19.66 -13.52
C SER A 36 -12.45 -18.65 -12.59
N ARG A 37 -13.22 -19.14 -11.59
CA ARG A 37 -13.85 -18.30 -10.57
C ARG A 37 -12.80 -17.52 -9.77
N ARG A 38 -11.80 -18.21 -9.21
CA ARG A 38 -10.70 -17.58 -8.47
C ARG A 38 -9.98 -16.50 -9.27
N ARG A 39 -9.83 -16.69 -10.59
CA ARG A 39 -9.24 -15.67 -11.48
C ARG A 39 -10.14 -14.45 -11.63
N LYS A 40 -11.45 -14.63 -11.81
CA LYS A 40 -12.40 -13.51 -11.89
C LYS A 40 -12.42 -12.72 -10.58
N ASP A 41 -12.47 -13.42 -9.46
CA ASP A 41 -12.45 -12.82 -8.12
C ASP A 41 -11.13 -12.04 -7.89
N ALA A 42 -9.98 -12.60 -8.29
CA ALA A 42 -8.69 -11.90 -8.21
C ALA A 42 -8.62 -10.64 -9.07
N VAL A 43 -9.17 -10.67 -10.29
CA VAL A 43 -9.21 -9.50 -11.18
C VAL A 43 -10.14 -8.43 -10.62
N TYR A 44 -11.33 -8.81 -10.15
CA TYR A 44 -12.28 -7.89 -9.53
C TYR A 44 -11.69 -7.23 -8.29
N LEU A 45 -11.13 -8.04 -7.37
CA LEU A 45 -10.43 -7.54 -6.19
C LEU A 45 -9.34 -6.55 -6.58
N ALA A 46 -8.48 -6.90 -7.55
CA ALA A 46 -7.38 -6.03 -7.97
C ALA A 46 -7.88 -4.71 -8.54
N ILE A 47 -8.96 -4.69 -9.33
CA ILE A 47 -9.53 -3.45 -9.88
C ILE A 47 -9.99 -2.52 -8.76
N ILE A 48 -10.73 -3.05 -7.78
CA ILE A 48 -11.23 -2.27 -6.65
C ILE A 48 -10.08 -1.79 -5.78
N VAL A 49 -9.25 -2.72 -5.29
CA VAL A 49 -8.20 -2.41 -4.31
C VAL A 49 -7.14 -1.49 -4.91
N VAL A 50 -6.71 -1.68 -6.18
CA VAL A 50 -5.77 -0.75 -6.84
C VAL A 50 -6.34 0.67 -6.89
N SER A 51 -7.62 0.84 -7.22
CA SER A 51 -8.27 2.16 -7.23
C SER A 51 -8.20 2.84 -5.86
N HIS A 52 -8.41 2.09 -4.78
CA HIS A 52 -8.29 2.61 -3.43
C HIS A 52 -6.84 2.91 -3.03
N LEU A 53 -5.89 2.02 -3.36
CA LEU A 53 -4.46 2.25 -3.09
C LEU A 53 -3.96 3.52 -3.80
N GLU A 54 -4.34 3.76 -5.05
CA GLU A 54 -3.96 5.00 -5.75
C GLU A 54 -4.55 6.26 -5.09
N ARG A 55 -5.77 6.17 -4.54
CA ARG A 55 -6.36 7.28 -3.76
C ARG A 55 -5.60 7.52 -2.47
N VAL A 56 -5.19 6.46 -1.78
CA VAL A 56 -4.37 6.56 -0.55
C VAL A 56 -3.01 7.19 -0.88
N ALA A 57 -2.32 6.71 -1.92
CA ALA A 57 -1.04 7.27 -2.35
C ALA A 57 -1.15 8.76 -2.73
N ASN A 58 -2.20 9.16 -3.45
CA ASN A 58 -2.44 10.58 -3.77
C ASN A 58 -2.70 11.45 -2.53
N ARG A 59 -3.45 10.94 -1.55
CA ARG A 59 -3.70 11.69 -0.31
C ARG A 59 -2.46 11.75 0.58
N CYS A 60 -1.70 10.67 0.68
CA CYS A 60 -0.39 10.68 1.35
C CYS A 60 0.56 11.69 0.68
N PHE A 61 0.53 11.80 -0.64
CA PHE A 61 1.29 12.82 -1.36
C PHE A 61 0.90 14.25 -0.97
N TYR A 62 -0.39 14.54 -0.79
CA TYR A 62 -0.80 15.86 -0.29
C TYR A 62 -0.34 16.13 1.14
N VAL A 63 -0.35 15.13 2.02
CA VAL A 63 0.24 15.25 3.36
C VAL A 63 1.75 15.45 3.29
N ALA A 64 2.43 14.80 2.33
CA ALA A 64 3.86 14.98 2.10
C ALA A 64 4.24 16.39 1.62
N LEU A 65 3.29 17.13 1.05
CA LEU A 65 3.46 18.52 0.64
C LEU A 65 3.08 19.53 1.73
N ASP A 66 2.38 19.10 2.77
CA ASP A 66 1.87 19.96 3.84
C ASP A 66 3.05 20.45 4.69
N ASP A 67 3.39 21.73 4.55
CA ASP A 67 4.46 22.41 5.29
C ASP A 67 3.91 23.33 6.39
N GLY A 68 2.62 23.21 6.70
CA GLY A 68 1.97 24.04 7.72
C GLY A 68 1.60 25.45 7.25
N THR A 69 1.77 25.75 5.96
CA THR A 69 1.44 27.05 5.38
C THR A 69 0.13 27.06 4.59
N ALA A 70 -0.53 28.21 4.55
CA ALA A 70 -1.64 28.50 3.67
C ALA A 70 -1.34 29.79 2.90
N ARG A 71 -1.25 29.69 1.57
CA ARG A 71 -0.93 30.82 0.66
C ARG A 71 0.44 31.48 0.94
N GLY A 72 1.41 30.71 1.45
CA GLY A 72 2.77 31.17 1.72
C GLY A 72 2.96 31.82 3.08
N GLU A 73 1.96 31.76 3.96
CA GLU A 73 2.03 32.23 5.36
C GLU A 73 1.66 31.08 6.30
N PRO A 74 2.08 31.10 7.58
CA PRO A 74 1.68 30.10 8.56
C PRO A 74 0.15 29.96 8.63
N ALA A 75 -0.36 28.72 8.61
CA ALA A 75 -1.80 28.46 8.50
C ALA A 75 -2.58 28.68 9.80
N GLY A 76 -1.88 28.71 10.94
CA GLY A 76 -2.44 28.84 12.27
C GLY A 76 -2.65 30.28 12.70
N LYS A 77 -3.04 30.47 13.96
CA LYS A 77 -3.14 31.79 14.57
C LYS A 77 -1.77 32.23 15.07
N ASP A 78 -1.57 33.54 15.18
CA ASP A 78 -0.38 34.13 15.80
C ASP A 78 0.96 33.70 15.14
N GLY A 79 0.92 33.31 13.86
CA GLY A 79 2.11 32.87 13.11
C GLY A 79 2.45 31.39 13.26
N GLU A 80 1.58 30.59 13.88
CA GLU A 80 1.74 29.15 14.04
C GLU A 80 1.62 28.37 12.73
N TYR A 81 2.52 27.42 12.51
CA TYR A 81 2.41 26.45 11.43
C TYR A 81 1.54 25.28 11.89
N VAL A 82 0.43 25.03 11.20
CA VAL A 82 -0.52 23.96 11.57
C VAL A 82 -0.84 23.10 10.36
N ALA A 83 -0.98 21.79 10.58
CA ALA A 83 -1.27 20.85 9.50
C ALA A 83 -2.54 21.26 8.74
N THR A 84 -2.42 21.43 7.43
CA THR A 84 -3.51 21.87 6.55
C THR A 84 -4.20 20.69 5.83
N THR A 85 -3.55 19.53 5.83
CA THR A 85 -4.02 18.33 5.12
C THR A 85 -4.30 17.18 6.08
N THR A 86 -5.44 16.53 5.90
CA THR A 86 -5.80 15.32 6.65
C THR A 86 -5.25 14.06 5.97
N PRO A 87 -4.62 13.14 6.73
CA PRO A 87 -4.23 11.83 6.23
C PRO A 87 -5.38 11.04 5.59
N PRO A 88 -5.12 10.17 4.60
CA PRO A 88 -6.14 9.29 4.05
C PRO A 88 -6.68 8.34 5.11
N GLU A 89 -7.93 7.91 4.95
CA GLU A 89 -8.43 6.72 5.63
C GLU A 89 -8.43 5.54 4.66
N PHE A 90 -7.90 4.38 5.10
CA PHE A 90 -7.93 3.14 4.34
C PHE A 90 -8.55 2.02 5.17
N LYS A 91 -9.75 1.58 4.78
CA LYS A 91 -10.48 0.49 5.43
C LYS A 91 -10.59 -0.71 4.47
N PRO A 92 -9.57 -1.57 4.39
CA PRO A 92 -9.57 -2.66 3.42
C PRO A 92 -10.68 -3.69 3.71
N LEU A 93 -11.02 -3.93 4.97
CA LEU A 93 -12.02 -4.93 5.35
C LEU A 93 -13.47 -4.51 5.09
N ASP A 94 -13.70 -3.22 4.80
CA ASP A 94 -15.02 -2.71 4.39
C ASP A 94 -15.30 -3.00 2.89
N MET A 95 -14.29 -3.45 2.14
CA MET A 95 -14.41 -3.76 0.72
C MET A 95 -15.01 -5.15 0.52
N ASP A 96 -16.08 -5.23 -0.27
CA ASP A 96 -16.72 -6.50 -0.66
C ASP A 96 -15.90 -7.22 -1.75
N VAL A 97 -14.79 -7.84 -1.35
CA VAL A 97 -13.85 -8.58 -2.21
C VAL A 97 -13.31 -9.84 -1.51
N GLU A 98 -12.95 -10.87 -2.28
CA GLU A 98 -12.42 -12.13 -1.73
C GLU A 98 -10.90 -12.07 -1.51
N TRP A 99 -10.47 -11.67 -0.32
CA TRP A 99 -9.05 -11.52 0.02
C TRP A 99 -8.21 -12.80 -0.14
N LYS A 100 -8.79 -13.99 0.06
CA LYS A 100 -8.06 -15.28 0.01
C LYS A 100 -7.62 -15.67 -1.40
N VAL A 101 -8.06 -14.95 -2.43
CA VAL A 101 -7.54 -15.15 -3.79
C VAL A 101 -6.14 -14.57 -3.98
N LEU A 102 -5.67 -13.69 -3.10
CA LEU A 102 -4.36 -13.07 -3.19
C LEU A 102 -3.24 -13.98 -2.64
N PRO A 103 -1.99 -13.78 -3.11
CA PRO A 103 -0.80 -14.29 -2.44
C PRO A 103 -0.70 -13.74 -1.01
N GLN A 104 -0.17 -14.54 -0.08
CA GLN A 104 -0.09 -14.19 1.34
C GLN A 104 0.67 -12.87 1.58
N ASP A 105 1.79 -12.67 0.88
CA ASP A 105 2.63 -11.48 1.02
C ASP A 105 1.89 -10.21 0.58
N LEU A 106 1.15 -10.27 -0.52
CA LEU A 106 0.41 -9.13 -1.05
C LEU A 106 -0.81 -8.82 -0.19
N MET A 107 -1.55 -9.85 0.24
CA MET A 107 -2.67 -9.71 1.15
C MET A 107 -2.22 -9.08 2.47
N TYR A 108 -1.18 -9.63 3.10
CA TYR A 108 -0.67 -9.14 4.38
C TYR A 108 -0.22 -7.68 4.28
N ALA A 109 0.58 -7.34 3.25
CA ALA A 109 1.08 -5.99 3.08
C ALA A 109 -0.04 -4.96 2.86
N ILE A 110 -1.08 -5.29 2.09
CA ILE A 110 -2.23 -4.39 1.90
C ILE A 110 -3.03 -4.23 3.20
N LEU A 111 -3.32 -5.34 3.89
CA LEU A 111 -4.12 -5.30 5.12
C LEU A 111 -3.43 -4.60 6.29
N ARG A 112 -2.10 -4.50 6.27
CA ARG A 112 -1.29 -3.84 7.30
C ARG A 112 -1.15 -2.32 7.10
N LEU A 113 -1.53 -1.77 5.95
CA LEU A 113 -1.43 -0.32 5.69
C LEU A 113 -2.05 0.57 6.78
N PRO A 114 -3.22 0.25 7.36
CA PRO A 114 -3.79 1.05 8.45
C PRO A 114 -2.90 1.06 9.71
N ASP A 115 -2.25 -0.06 10.01
CA ASP A 115 -1.31 -0.16 11.14
C ASP A 115 -0.04 0.67 10.88
N GLU A 116 0.49 0.65 9.66
CA GLU A 116 1.62 1.50 9.27
C GLU A 116 1.29 2.98 9.43
N GLN A 117 0.08 3.38 9.03
CA GLN A 117 -0.37 4.75 9.20
C GLN A 117 -0.54 5.12 10.69
N ALA A 118 -1.13 4.22 11.49
CA ALA A 118 -1.28 4.44 12.94
C ALA A 118 0.08 4.59 13.65
N GLN A 119 1.13 3.91 13.16
CA GLN A 119 2.49 4.08 13.68
C GLN A 119 3.05 5.46 13.38
N ILE A 120 2.80 5.99 12.17
CA ILE A 120 3.19 7.36 11.81
C ILE A 120 2.43 8.36 12.69
N ASP A 121 1.12 8.20 12.84
CA ASP A 121 0.29 9.09 13.66
C ASP A 121 0.71 9.06 15.13
N SER A 122 1.02 7.88 15.68
CA SER A 122 1.54 7.75 17.05
C SER A 122 2.90 8.42 17.23
N ARG A 123 3.77 8.40 16.21
CA ARG A 123 5.05 9.09 16.25
C ARG A 123 4.88 10.60 16.19
N LEU A 124 4.01 11.09 15.29
CA LEU A 124 3.71 12.51 15.18
C LEU A 124 3.08 13.05 16.46
N TRP A 125 2.18 12.30 17.09
CA TRP A 125 1.62 12.66 18.39
C TRP A 125 2.70 12.79 19.47
N GLY A 126 3.68 11.89 19.48
CA GLY A 126 4.80 11.97 20.42
C GLY A 126 5.71 13.18 20.17
N ILE A 127 5.87 13.63 18.93
CA ILE A 127 6.63 14.86 18.61
C ILE A 127 5.85 16.09 19.07
N ASP A 128 4.56 16.16 18.74
CA ASP A 128 3.65 17.26 19.08
C ASP A 128 3.53 17.47 20.60
N GLU A 129 3.47 16.39 21.40
CA GLU A 129 3.39 16.46 22.86
C GLU A 129 4.68 17.03 23.51
N TYR A 130 5.84 16.86 22.87
CA TYR A 130 7.14 17.31 23.37
C TYR A 130 7.76 18.40 22.49
N ASP A 131 6.94 19.14 21.75
CA ASP A 131 7.38 20.20 20.86
C ASP A 131 8.06 21.34 21.63
N ASP A 132 9.29 21.68 21.23
CA ASP A 132 10.10 22.76 21.77
C ASP A 132 10.37 23.89 20.76
N ASP A 133 9.85 23.78 19.53
CA ASP A 133 10.15 24.71 18.43
C ASP A 133 8.95 25.55 17.95
N TYR A 134 7.96 25.76 18.83
CA TYR A 134 6.87 26.71 18.63
C TYR A 134 7.39 28.12 18.22
N PRO A 135 6.80 28.76 17.18
CA PRO A 135 5.58 28.40 16.46
C PRO A 135 5.81 27.55 15.19
N ASP A 136 7.05 27.12 14.92
CA ASP A 136 7.48 26.59 13.63
C ASP A 136 7.18 25.09 13.45
N HIS A 137 7.13 24.30 14.53
CA HIS A 137 6.81 22.86 14.49
C HIS A 137 7.71 22.08 13.52
N THR A 138 8.99 22.42 13.45
CA THR A 138 9.89 22.02 12.36
C THR A 138 10.09 20.51 12.34
N GLU A 139 10.38 19.88 13.48
CA GLU A 139 10.52 18.42 13.54
C GLU A 139 9.22 17.71 13.15
N TYR A 140 8.07 18.23 13.60
CA TYR A 140 6.76 17.69 13.28
C TYR A 140 6.54 17.66 11.76
N PHE A 141 6.74 18.79 11.06
CA PHE A 141 6.53 18.86 9.62
C PHE A 141 7.56 18.06 8.83
N TRP A 142 8.83 18.02 9.25
CA TRP A 142 9.82 17.15 8.61
C TRP A 142 9.43 15.67 8.68
N VAL A 143 9.06 15.20 9.88
CA VAL A 143 8.66 13.79 10.06
C VAL A 143 7.36 13.52 9.31
N ARG A 144 6.36 14.41 9.40
CA ARG A 144 5.08 14.27 8.70
C ARG A 144 5.29 14.15 7.20
N GLN A 145 6.05 15.08 6.60
CA GLN A 145 6.26 15.11 5.17
C GLN A 145 6.99 13.86 4.68
N ARG A 146 8.07 13.49 5.37
CA ARG A 146 8.92 12.36 5.00
C ARG A 146 8.21 11.01 5.15
N GLU A 147 7.57 10.76 6.30
CA GLU A 147 6.91 9.48 6.60
C GLU A 147 5.71 9.23 5.68
N TYR A 148 4.90 10.27 5.42
CA TYR A 148 3.79 10.16 4.46
C TYR A 148 4.30 10.07 3.01
N ALA A 149 5.46 10.66 2.68
CA ALA A 149 6.05 10.47 1.36
C ALA A 149 6.47 9.01 1.14
N ASP A 150 7.12 8.42 2.14
CA ASP A 150 7.57 7.03 2.12
C ASP A 150 6.39 6.04 2.11
N LEU A 151 5.34 6.30 2.91
CA LEU A 151 4.09 5.54 2.87
C LEU A 151 3.45 5.58 1.47
N ALA A 152 3.39 6.75 0.84
CA ALA A 152 2.83 6.88 -0.50
C ALA A 152 3.59 6.04 -1.55
N LEU A 153 4.92 5.97 -1.44
CA LEU A 153 5.76 5.14 -2.32
C LEU A 153 5.50 3.64 -2.09
N ARG A 154 5.39 3.20 -0.83
CA ARG A 154 5.04 1.80 -0.50
C ARG A 154 3.66 1.42 -1.04
N VAL A 155 2.67 2.29 -0.85
CA VAL A 155 1.30 2.09 -1.37
C VAL A 155 1.30 2.01 -2.90
N SER A 156 2.08 2.86 -3.57
CA SER A 156 2.22 2.84 -5.03
C SER A 156 2.88 1.54 -5.53
N ASP A 157 3.86 1.02 -4.80
CA ASP A 157 4.45 -0.29 -5.10
C ASP A 157 3.45 -1.45 -4.94
N LEU A 158 2.64 -1.44 -3.86
CA LEU A 158 1.57 -2.42 -3.66
C LEU A 158 0.54 -2.38 -4.80
N ALA A 159 0.14 -1.18 -5.24
CA ALA A 159 -0.74 -1.03 -6.38
C ALA A 159 -0.13 -1.65 -7.64
N ARG A 160 1.16 -1.40 -7.91
CA ARG A 160 1.89 -1.96 -9.06
C ARG A 160 1.97 -3.50 -9.01
N ARG A 161 2.33 -4.06 -7.86
CA ARG A 161 2.40 -5.51 -7.63
C ARG A 161 1.03 -6.18 -7.81
N LEU A 162 -0.03 -5.55 -7.30
CA LEU A 162 -1.40 -6.05 -7.45
C LEU A 162 -1.90 -6.01 -8.90
N ARG A 163 -1.58 -4.94 -9.64
CA ARG A 163 -1.86 -4.88 -11.09
C ARG A 163 -1.14 -6.00 -11.84
N ALA A 164 0.13 -6.22 -11.54
CA ALA A 164 0.91 -7.29 -12.15
C ALA A 164 0.32 -8.68 -11.84
N TYR A 165 -0.05 -8.93 -10.59
CA TYR A 165 -0.69 -10.19 -10.16
C TYR A 165 -1.97 -10.48 -10.95
N ALA A 166 -2.85 -9.48 -11.10
CA ALA A 166 -4.10 -9.62 -11.81
C ALA A 166 -4.00 -9.43 -13.33
N ARG A 167 -2.79 -9.16 -13.86
CA ARG A 167 -2.54 -8.85 -15.29
C ARG A 167 -3.40 -7.68 -15.79
N LEU A 168 -3.58 -6.68 -14.94
CA LEU A 168 -4.22 -5.42 -15.33
C LEU A 168 -3.29 -4.61 -16.25
N PRO A 169 -3.83 -3.67 -17.06
CA PRO A 169 -3.01 -2.79 -17.86
C PRO A 169 -1.95 -2.08 -16.99
N PRO A 170 -0.71 -1.97 -17.46
CA PRO A 170 0.34 -1.29 -16.71
C PRO A 170 0.01 0.18 -16.52
N ILE A 171 0.63 0.80 -15.52
CA ILE A 171 0.61 2.26 -15.38
C ILE A 171 1.40 2.83 -16.56
N VAL A 172 0.81 3.78 -17.28
CA VAL A 172 1.51 4.49 -18.35
C VAL A 172 2.50 5.42 -17.67
N ALA A 173 3.80 5.24 -17.96
CA ALA A 173 4.81 6.16 -17.47
C ALA A 173 4.55 7.55 -18.05
N PRO A 174 4.67 8.62 -17.24
CA PRO A 174 4.55 9.98 -17.76
C PRO A 174 5.63 10.24 -18.80
N LYS A 175 5.33 11.12 -19.75
CA LYS A 175 6.29 11.49 -20.79
C LYS A 175 7.44 12.31 -20.17
N PRO A 176 8.61 12.41 -20.83
CA PRO A 176 9.67 13.30 -20.39
C PRO A 176 9.14 14.73 -20.18
N GLY A 177 9.36 15.28 -18.99
CA GLY A 177 8.90 16.62 -18.60
C GLY A 177 7.46 16.69 -18.06
N GLU A 178 6.72 15.58 -18.06
CA GLU A 178 5.43 15.51 -17.35
C GLU A 178 5.64 15.18 -15.87
N TRP A 179 4.76 15.72 -15.04
CA TRP A 179 4.78 15.51 -13.60
C TRP A 179 4.61 14.02 -13.23
N HIS A 180 5.36 13.57 -12.22
CA HIS A 180 5.30 12.19 -11.71
C HIS A 180 5.31 12.17 -10.18
N ARG A 181 4.17 11.79 -9.59
CA ARG A 181 3.98 11.69 -8.13
C ARG A 181 5.14 10.99 -7.42
N ASP A 182 5.48 9.77 -7.83
CA ASP A 182 6.50 8.98 -7.12
C ASP A 182 7.90 9.60 -7.26
N GLN A 183 8.15 10.43 -8.28
CA GLN A 183 9.40 11.16 -8.38
C GLN A 183 9.43 12.32 -7.39
N GLU A 184 8.37 13.14 -7.36
CA GLU A 184 8.23 14.23 -6.38
C GLU A 184 8.31 13.72 -4.94
N LEU A 185 7.69 12.57 -4.64
CA LEU A 185 7.78 11.94 -3.32
C LEU A 185 9.22 11.62 -2.92
N ARG A 186 10.03 11.10 -3.86
CA ARG A 186 11.47 10.85 -3.62
C ARG A 186 12.23 12.16 -3.43
N ASP A 187 11.88 13.19 -4.19
CA ASP A 187 12.51 14.50 -4.10
C ASP A 187 12.17 15.19 -2.77
N ILE A 188 10.95 15.03 -2.25
CA ILE A 188 10.53 15.46 -0.90
C ILE A 188 11.37 14.75 0.17
N ILE A 189 11.43 13.41 0.15
CA ILE A 189 12.23 12.64 1.13
C ILE A 189 13.68 13.13 1.10
N LYS A 190 14.27 13.27 -0.09
CA LYS A 190 15.64 13.75 -0.24
C LYS A 190 15.81 15.16 0.34
N ARG A 191 14.89 16.08 0.04
CA ARG A 191 14.95 17.46 0.53
C ARG A 191 14.92 17.50 2.05
N ILE A 192 14.03 16.74 2.67
CA ILE A 192 13.89 16.69 4.13
C ILE A 192 15.11 16.05 4.78
N ASP A 193 15.62 14.96 4.22
CA ASP A 193 16.85 14.31 4.69
C ASP A 193 18.05 15.27 4.61
N ASP A 194 18.22 15.97 3.49
CA ASP A 194 19.30 16.97 3.32
C ASP A 194 19.15 18.15 4.31
N GLN A 195 17.92 18.61 4.57
CA GLN A 195 17.63 19.70 5.53
C GLN A 195 17.96 19.29 6.96
N ARG A 196 17.54 18.08 7.36
CA ARG A 196 17.82 17.51 8.67
C ARG A 196 19.33 17.30 8.88
N ASP A 197 20.02 16.70 7.92
CA ASP A 197 21.47 16.51 7.97
C ASP A 197 22.22 17.84 8.07
N ALA A 198 21.73 18.89 7.40
CA ALA A 198 22.31 20.22 7.49
C ALA A 198 22.08 20.86 8.86
N TYR A 199 20.89 20.68 9.45
CA TYR A 199 20.57 21.14 10.80
C TYR A 199 21.43 20.45 11.86
N GLU A 200 21.51 19.12 11.83
CA GLU A 200 22.31 18.32 12.76
C GLU A 200 23.80 18.72 12.69
N ARG A 201 24.34 18.97 11.48
CA ARG A 201 25.70 19.51 11.31
C ARG A 201 25.89 20.89 11.92
N ARG A 202 24.90 21.80 11.84
CA ARG A 202 24.98 23.14 12.45
C ARG A 202 24.98 23.06 13.96
N VAL A 203 24.10 22.22 14.53
CA VAL A 203 24.03 21.98 15.98
C VAL A 203 25.34 21.38 16.50
N ALA A 204 25.89 20.38 15.81
CA ALA A 204 27.17 19.77 16.18
C ALA A 204 28.36 20.75 16.07
N ALA A 205 28.35 21.65 15.08
CA ALA A 205 29.42 22.64 14.88
C ALA A 205 29.34 23.84 15.85
N ASN A 206 28.15 24.16 16.37
CA ASN A 206 27.95 25.24 17.32
C ASN A 206 26.93 24.83 18.41
N PRO A 207 27.39 24.21 19.51
CA PRO A 207 26.51 23.75 20.57
C PRO A 207 25.77 24.87 21.31
N ALA A 208 26.15 26.14 21.13
CA ALA A 208 25.42 27.28 21.67
C ALA A 208 24.09 27.57 20.95
N ILE A 209 23.85 27.01 19.76
CA ILE A 209 22.57 27.15 19.02
C ILE A 209 21.40 26.52 19.80
N VAL A 210 21.67 25.45 20.56
CA VAL A 210 20.66 24.77 21.41
C VAL A 210 20.28 25.61 22.63
N LEU A 211 21.12 26.57 23.05
CA LEU A 211 20.88 27.42 24.23
C LEU A 211 20.12 28.72 23.91
N THR A 212 19.95 29.06 22.62
CA THR A 212 19.19 30.25 22.18
C THR A 212 17.73 29.97 21.82
N THR A 213 17.34 28.70 21.80
CA THR A 213 15.95 28.22 21.67
C THR A 213 15.33 27.79 23.01
N GLN A 214 16.02 27.98 24.15
CA GLN A 214 15.50 27.75 25.51
C GLN A 214 14.82 28.99 26.12
#